data_AF-A0A6N7US31-F1
#
_entry.id   AF-A0A6N7US31-F1
#
_cell.length_a   1.000
_cell.length_b   1.000
_cell.length_c   1.000
_cell.angle_alpha   90.00
_cell.angle_beta   90.00
_cell.angle_gamma   90.00
#
_symmetry.space_group_name_H-M   'P 1'
#
loop_
_entity.id
_entity.type
_entity.pdbx_description
1 polymer ?
#
loop_
_entity_poly.entity_id
_entity_poly.type
_entity_poly.pdbx_seq_one_letter_code
_entity_poly.pdbx_strand_id
1 'polypeptide(L)'
;MKKEEILEKSRRENDISDERTKYIGLKGANFSIGVLVFLWIALSKLVELDDSTRYIMGLLVHTTCFSNFAYQLTQNRTKTTIFFTVMFCATMLFYLVLFLRFYFKIF
;
A
#
# COMPACT_ATOMS: atom_id res chain seq x y z
N MET A 1 -14.53 26.97 -35.18
CA MET A 1 -14.69 25.65 -34.53
C MET A 1 -16.16 25.29 -34.51
N LYS A 2 -16.50 24.08 -34.93
CA LYS A 2 -17.88 23.57 -34.80
C LYS A 2 -18.12 23.12 -33.35
N LYS A 3 -19.35 23.25 -32.86
CA LYS A 3 -19.74 22.86 -31.48
C LYS A 3 -19.31 21.44 -31.13
N GLU A 4 -19.36 20.53 -32.10
CA GLU A 4 -18.97 19.13 -31.91
C GLU A 4 -17.47 18.95 -31.68
N GLU A 5 -16.60 19.65 -32.42
CA GLU A 5 -15.14 19.62 -32.19
C GLU A 5 -14.78 20.09 -30.78
N ILE A 6 -15.48 21.11 -30.27
CA ILE A 6 -15.25 21.65 -28.92
C ILE A 6 -15.65 20.62 -27.86
N LEU A 7 -16.81 19.96 -28.03
CA LEU A 7 -17.30 18.94 -27.11
C LEU A 7 -16.41 17.70 -27.11
N GLU A 8 -15.92 17.28 -28.28
CA GLU A 8 -15.04 16.11 -28.40
C GLU A 8 -13.67 16.39 -27.77
N LYS A 9 -13.11 17.59 -28.02
CA LYS A 9 -11.87 18.04 -27.36
C LYS A 9 -12.03 18.10 -25.83
N SER A 10 -13.13 18.66 -25.34
CA SER A 10 -13.39 18.76 -23.90
C SER A 10 -13.54 17.39 -23.23
N ARG A 11 -14.24 16.43 -23.86
CA ARG A 11 -14.33 15.06 -23.33
C ARG A 11 -12.97 14.39 -23.25
N ARG A 12 -12.15 14.54 -24.30
CA ARG A 12 -10.79 13.98 -24.35
C ARG A 12 -9.89 14.58 -23.28
N GLU A 13 -9.97 15.88 -23.05
CA GLU A 13 -9.19 16.56 -22.00
C GLU A 13 -9.64 16.14 -20.58
N ASN A 14 -10.94 15.95 -20.36
CA ASN A 14 -11.46 15.43 -19.08
C ASN A 14 -10.98 14.01 -18.79
N ASP A 15 -10.96 13.13 -19.79
CA ASP A 15 -10.50 11.74 -19.65
C ASP A 15 -9.00 11.68 -19.27
N ILE A 16 -8.16 12.50 -19.93
CA ILE A 16 -6.73 12.63 -19.61
C ILE A 16 -6.51 13.21 -18.20
N SER A 17 -7.37 14.14 -17.76
CA SER A 17 -7.31 14.70 -16.40
C SER A 17 -7.56 13.63 -15.34
N ASP A 18 -8.47 12.69 -15.61
CA ASP A 18 -8.77 11.56 -14.71
C ASP A 18 -7.59 10.59 -14.61
N GLU A 19 -6.95 10.26 -15.73
CA GLU A 19 -5.74 9.42 -15.73
C GLU A 19 -4.60 10.08 -14.93
N ARG A 20 -4.42 11.39 -15.07
CA ARG A 20 -3.41 12.14 -14.31
C ARG A 20 -3.69 12.13 -12.82
N THR A 21 -4.95 12.30 -12.44
CA THR A 21 -5.38 12.27 -11.03
C THR A 21 -5.13 10.89 -10.42
N LYS A 22 -5.49 9.82 -11.14
CA LYS A 22 -5.20 8.43 -10.74
C LYS A 22 -3.70 8.17 -10.60
N TYR A 23 -2.90 8.67 -11.53
CA TYR A 23 -1.45 8.53 -11.49
C TYR A 23 -0.81 9.26 -10.30
N ILE A 24 -1.23 10.50 -10.03
CA ILE A 24 -0.77 11.26 -8.86
C ILE A 24 -1.17 10.54 -7.57
N GLY A 25 -2.41 10.03 -7.50
CA GLY A 25 -2.89 9.23 -6.37
C GLY A 25 -2.03 7.99 -6.10
N LEU A 26 -1.69 7.23 -7.14
CA LEU A 26 -0.80 6.07 -7.03
C LEU A 26 0.61 6.43 -6.59
N LYS A 27 1.19 7.52 -7.11
CA LYS A 27 2.49 8.02 -6.66
C LYS A 27 2.46 8.47 -5.20
N GLY A 28 1.43 9.18 -4.79
CA GLY A 28 1.22 9.61 -3.42
C GLY A 28 1.12 8.41 -2.47
N ALA A 29 0.34 7.39 -2.84
CA ALA A 29 0.22 6.16 -2.06
C ALA A 29 1.58 5.45 -1.90
N ASN A 30 2.36 5.33 -2.97
CA ASN A 30 3.69 4.71 -2.91
C ASN A 30 4.67 5.50 -2.03
N PHE A 31 4.65 6.84 -2.10
CA PHE A 31 5.46 7.68 -1.22
C PHE A 31 5.08 7.48 0.25
N SER A 32 3.78 7.53 0.57
CA SER A 32 3.27 7.32 1.94
C SER A 32 3.62 5.94 2.48
N ILE A 33 3.54 4.89 1.67
CA ILE A 33 3.98 3.54 2.07
C ILE A 33 5.49 3.50 2.34
N GLY A 34 6.30 4.19 1.53
CA GLY A 34 7.74 4.32 1.80
C GLY A 34 8.02 4.97 3.15
N VAL A 35 7.31 6.06 3.47
CA VAL A 35 7.41 6.73 4.79
C VAL A 35 6.96 5.81 5.92
N LEU A 36 5.86 5.07 5.75
CA LEU A 36 5.37 4.11 6.75
C LEU A 36 6.41 3.02 7.05
N VAL A 37 6.99 2.41 6.02
CA VAL A 37 8.02 1.36 6.17
C VAL A 37 9.27 1.93 6.84
N PHE A 38 9.70 3.12 6.43
CA PHE A 38 10.84 3.80 7.04
C PHE A 38 10.62 4.06 8.54
N LEU A 39 9.46 4.62 8.91
CA LEU A 39 9.13 4.87 10.31
C LEU A 39 9.03 3.59 11.12
N TRP A 40 8.43 2.53 10.56
CA TRP A 40 8.38 1.23 11.22
C TRP A 40 9.78 0.69 11.52
N ILE A 41 10.70 0.73 10.56
CA ILE A 41 12.09 0.29 10.75
C ILE A 41 12.80 1.16 11.79
N ALA A 42 12.68 2.49 11.67
CA ALA A 42 13.31 3.43 12.58
C ALA A 42 12.82 3.22 14.02
N LEU A 43 11.51 3.18 14.25
CA LEU A 43 10.95 2.96 15.59
C LEU A 43 11.30 1.57 16.13
N SER A 44 11.28 0.53 15.30
CA SER A 44 11.65 -0.83 15.74
C SER A 44 13.13 -0.98 16.13
N LYS A 45 14.00 -0.06 15.70
CA LYS A 45 15.45 -0.10 15.98
C LYS A 45 15.90 0.93 17.01
N LEU A 46 15.26 2.10 17.05
CA LEU A 46 15.64 3.21 17.91
C LEU A 46 14.94 3.18 19.27
N VAL A 47 13.79 2.50 19.37
CA VAL A 47 13.01 2.39 20.60
C VAL A 47 13.04 0.96 21.10
N GLU A 48 13.25 0.79 22.41
CA GLU A 48 13.06 -0.49 23.09
C GLU A 48 11.56 -0.82 23.17
N LEU A 49 11.05 -1.42 22.09
CA LEU A 49 9.70 -1.96 22.04
C LEU A 49 9.69 -3.36 22.65
N ASP A 50 8.70 -3.64 23.48
CA ASP A 50 8.38 -4.99 23.91
C ASP A 50 7.91 -5.86 22.73
N ASP A 51 8.04 -7.18 22.87
CA ASP A 51 7.71 -8.12 21.78
C ASP A 51 6.25 -8.00 21.32
N SER A 52 5.33 -7.67 22.23
CA SER A 52 3.90 -7.53 21.89
C SER A 52 3.67 -6.32 20.98
N THR A 53 4.25 -5.17 21.31
CA THR A 53 4.18 -3.96 20.48
C THR A 53 4.87 -4.16 19.14
N ARG A 54 6.00 -4.89 19.10
CA ARG A 54 6.67 -5.23 17.84
C ARG A 54 5.78 -6.04 16.90
N TYR A 55 5.08 -7.04 17.44
CA TYR A 55 4.18 -7.89 16.62
C TYR A 55 2.95 -7.12 16.15
N ILE A 56 2.35 -6.28 17.01
CA ILE A 56 1.22 -5.42 16.63
C ILE A 56 1.64 -4.43 15.54
N MET A 57 2.75 -3.72 15.73
CA MET A 57 3.25 -2.75 14.75
C MET A 57 3.61 -3.43 13.43
N GLY A 58 4.28 -4.59 13.48
CA GLY A 58 4.57 -5.39 12.30
C GLY A 58 3.29 -5.79 11.56
N LEU A 59 2.30 -6.34 12.27
CA LEU A 59 1.02 -6.72 11.67
C LEU A 59 0.31 -5.53 11.02
N LEU A 60 0.24 -4.38 11.71
CA LEU A 60 -0.36 -3.16 11.19
C LEU A 60 0.32 -2.72 9.90
N VAL A 61 1.64 -2.53 9.94
CA VAL A 61 2.44 -2.02 8.81
C VAL A 61 2.35 -2.94 7.60
N HIS A 62 2.55 -4.24 7.81
CA HIS A 62 2.52 -5.21 6.72
C HIS A 62 1.11 -5.38 6.14
N THR A 63 0.05 -5.29 6.95
CA THR A 63 -1.35 -5.29 6.46
C THR A 63 -1.65 -4.05 5.64
N THR A 64 -1.24 -2.86 6.09
CA THR A 64 -1.43 -1.61 5.34
C THR A 64 -0.68 -1.65 4.00
N CYS A 65 0.57 -2.14 4.01
CA CYS A 65 1.36 -2.29 2.78
C CYS A 65 0.72 -3.31 1.83
N PHE A 66 0.30 -4.48 2.33
CA PHE A 66 -0.39 -5.48 1.54
C PHE A 66 -1.68 -4.93 0.92
N SER A 67 -2.52 -4.25 1.71
CA SER A 67 -3.77 -3.66 1.24
C SER A 67 -3.52 -2.65 0.10
N ASN A 68 -2.53 -1.78 0.25
CA ASN A 68 -2.15 -0.84 -0.81
C ASN A 68 -1.69 -1.57 -2.08
N PHE A 69 -0.75 -2.51 -1.99
CA PHE A 69 -0.25 -3.19 -3.19
C PHE A 69 -1.27 -4.15 -3.81
N ALA A 70 -2.13 -4.77 -3.02
CA ALA A 70 -3.26 -5.55 -3.50
C ALA A 70 -4.26 -4.66 -4.28
N TYR A 71 -4.57 -3.46 -3.78
CA TYR A 71 -5.38 -2.50 -4.52
C TYR A 71 -4.69 -2.08 -5.82
N GLN A 72 -3.40 -1.73 -5.75
CA GLN A 72 -2.62 -1.40 -6.94
C GLN A 72 -2.56 -2.55 -7.94
N LEU A 73 -2.57 -3.80 -7.50
CA LEU A 73 -2.57 -4.97 -8.38
C LEU A 73 -3.87 -5.07 -9.20
N THR A 74 -5.00 -4.64 -8.63
CA THR A 74 -6.28 -4.59 -9.38
C THR A 74 -6.28 -3.48 -10.44
N GLN A 75 -5.55 -2.39 -10.20
CA GLN A 75 -5.51 -1.22 -11.09
C GLN A 75 -4.37 -1.28 -12.12
N ASN A 76 -3.21 -1.80 -11.73
CA ASN A 76 -1.96 -1.72 -12.48
C ASN A 76 -1.10 -2.98 -12.21
N ARG A 77 -1.20 -3.97 -13.11
CA ARG A 77 -0.56 -5.30 -12.98
C ARG A 77 0.91 -5.30 -13.37
N THR A 78 1.69 -4.43 -12.75
CA THR A 78 3.14 -4.38 -12.98
C THR A 78 3.86 -5.51 -12.23
N LYS A 79 5.01 -5.96 -12.75
CA LYS A 79 5.84 -7.00 -12.09
C LYS A 79 6.26 -6.60 -10.68
N THR A 80 6.55 -5.32 -10.47
CA THR A 80 6.90 -4.75 -9.16
C THR A 80 5.73 -4.82 -8.19
N THR A 81 4.53 -4.44 -8.61
CA THR A 81 3.33 -4.54 -7.77
C THR A 81 3.06 -5.98 -7.36
N ILE A 82 3.18 -6.95 -8.28
CA ILE A 82 3.02 -8.38 -7.97
C ILE A 82 4.03 -8.82 -6.91
N PHE A 83 5.31 -8.48 -7.10
CA PHE A 83 6.38 -8.83 -6.17
C PHE A 83 6.10 -8.28 -4.77
N PHE A 84 5.79 -6.99 -4.65
CA PHE A 84 5.52 -6.37 -3.36
C PHE A 84 4.24 -6.94 -2.72
N THR A 85 3.18 -7.20 -3.48
CA THR A 85 1.96 -7.83 -2.93
C THR A 85 2.25 -9.19 -2.33
N VAL A 86 3.00 -10.06 -3.02
CA VAL A 86 3.34 -11.39 -2.51
C VAL A 86 4.24 -11.31 -1.28
N MET A 87 5.26 -10.44 -1.33
CA MET A 87 6.18 -10.21 -0.21
C MET A 87 5.42 -9.73 1.02
N PHE A 88 4.60 -8.69 0.89
CA PHE A 88 3.83 -8.15 2.01
C PHE A 88 2.78 -9.14 2.51
N CYS A 89 2.15 -9.93 1.65
CA CYS A 89 1.24 -11.01 2.05
C CYS A 89 1.95 -12.05 2.93
N ALA A 90 3.11 -12.56 2.51
CA ALA A 90 3.86 -13.55 3.27
C ALA A 90 4.26 -13.02 4.66
N THR A 91 4.78 -11.78 4.70
CA THR A 91 5.15 -11.14 5.97
C THR A 91 3.95 -10.81 6.87
N MET A 92 2.82 -10.41 6.28
CA MET A 92 1.57 -10.19 7.00
C MET A 92 1.11 -11.47 7.69
N LEU A 93 1.12 -12.61 6.98
CA LEU A 93 0.76 -13.90 7.55
C LEU A 93 1.72 -14.31 8.68
N PHE A 94 3.02 -14.06 8.52
CA PHE A 94 4.01 -14.29 9.57
C PHE A 94 3.70 -13.49 10.84
N TYR A 95 3.47 -12.18 10.72
CA TYR A 95 3.13 -11.34 11.88
C TYR A 95 1.75 -11.68 12.47
N LEU A 96 0.80 -12.12 11.63
CA LEU A 96 -0.50 -12.57 12.09
C LEU A 96 -0.38 -13.80 12.98
N VAL A 97 0.45 -14.79 12.58
CA VAL A 97 0.72 -15.98 13.40
C VAL A 97 1.38 -15.60 14.72
N LEU A 98 2.38 -14.71 14.70
CA LEU A 98 3.02 -14.23 15.92
C LEU A 98 2.04 -13.52 16.87
N PHE A 99 1.18 -12.67 16.32
CA PHE A 99 0.15 -11.96 17.07
C PHE A 99 -0.85 -12.94 17.71
N LEU A 100 -1.36 -13.91 16.94
CA LEU A 100 -2.31 -14.92 17.43
C LEU A 100 -1.69 -15.80 18.52
N ARG A 101 -0.44 -16.21 18.33
CA ARG A 101 0.31 -17.00 19.31
C ARG A 101 0.54 -16.23 20.61
N PHE A 102 0.91 -14.96 20.51
CA PHE A 102 1.22 -14.14 21.68
C PHE A 102 -0.04 -13.77 22.49
N TYR A 103 -1.10 -13.29 21.83
CA TYR A 103 -2.29 -12.78 22.52
C TYR A 103 -3.32 -13.84 22.85
N PHE A 104 -3.58 -14.76 21.91
CA PHE A 104 -4.64 -15.74 22.08
C PHE A 104 -4.10 -17.11 22.53
N LYS A 105 -2.78 -17.31 22.58
CA LYS A 105 -2.15 -18.62 22.81
C LYS A 105 -2.70 -19.72 21.89
N ILE A 106 -3.17 -19.29 20.73
CA ILE A 106 -3.62 -20.19 19.67
C ILE A 106 -2.35 -20.50 18.87
N PHE A 107 -1.93 -21.78 18.89
CA PHE A 107 -0.67 -22.37 18.39
C PHE A 107 0.50 -22.47 19.39
#